data_AF-A0A445BEX4-F1
#
_entry.id   AF-A0A445BEX4-F1
#
_cell.length_a   1.000
_cell.length_b   1.000
_cell.length_c   1.000
_cell.angle_alpha   90.00
_cell.angle_beta   90.00
_cell.angle_gamma   90.00
#
_symmetry.space_group_name_H-M   'P 1'
#
loop_
_entity.id
_entity.type
_entity.pdbx_description
1 polymer ?
#
loop_
_entity_poly.entity_id
_entity_poly.type
_entity_poly.pdbx_seq_one_letter_code
_entity_poly.pdbx_strand_id
1 'polypeptide(L)'
;MTSLMINHPINSMASSVIRTLSQSQHMQLPMLRPTRMHALAIKSDLEIMRQQMVVVDDDESYAMKGGEGPHSYAKNSIIQKGLIDGSKRLIHEAISQSFDPKEHVHGNDEPSKPICIADLGCSTGPNTFFAMQTITEAIQQQFQSHGLASQIPDIQVLFNDQVSNDFNTLFKNLPQQRIYYATAVPGSFCGRLFPKQALHLVHSSAALCWLSKLPSEITDPDSSACNKGRIHYTDAPKEVAEAYATQYSKDMGNFLHARAQELVENGLMLLQFPVSNVLLDSDVDPAKVFELIGTCLVDMAKVGVISEEKVDSFNVPLIYPSVKAVKEILRGCDECFSIEWMEILEFKNMVSLPTVQIFISWFRAALQGMIEKHFGAEIVDELFERFAEKVKEFPDIMDTDKLKLDVLFVLLRRKNKPRP
;
A
#
# COMPACT_ATOMS: atom_id res chain seq x y z
N MET A 1 -15.23 16.99 47.66
CA MET A 1 -13.85 17.23 48.14
C MET A 1 -13.14 15.88 47.97
N THR A 2 -12.17 15.66 47.10
CA THR A 2 -11.18 16.53 46.46
C THR A 2 -10.66 15.80 45.22
N SER A 3 -10.34 16.55 44.17
CA SER A 3 -9.83 16.08 42.87
C SER A 3 -8.44 15.40 42.99
N LEU A 4 -8.23 14.31 42.26
CA LEU A 4 -6.93 13.66 42.04
C LEU A 4 -6.63 13.65 40.54
N MET A 5 -5.87 14.66 40.10
CA MET A 5 -5.19 14.64 38.80
C MET A 5 -3.91 13.80 38.91
N ILE A 6 -3.76 12.85 37.99
CA ILE A 6 -2.52 12.11 37.76
C ILE A 6 -1.81 12.80 36.59
N ASN A 7 -0.67 13.46 36.84
CA ASN A 7 0.26 13.94 35.82
C ASN A 7 1.57 13.13 35.90
N HIS A 8 1.94 12.54 34.77
CA HIS A 8 3.20 11.84 34.51
C HIS A 8 4.42 12.79 34.54
N PRO A 9 5.60 12.37 35.04
CA PRO A 9 6.83 13.13 34.88
C PRO A 9 7.65 12.64 33.68
N ILE A 10 7.45 13.27 32.51
CA ILE A 10 8.44 13.29 31.42
C ILE A 10 9.42 14.42 31.75
N ASN A 11 10.43 14.16 32.59
CA ASN A 11 11.51 15.14 32.81
C ASN A 11 12.84 14.57 33.34
N SER A 12 13.01 13.24 33.48
CA SER A 12 14.25 12.68 34.04
C SER A 12 15.34 12.31 33.00
N MET A 13 15.02 12.22 31.71
CA MET A 13 16.04 11.90 30.68
C MET A 13 16.83 13.13 30.19
N ALA A 14 16.26 14.34 30.24
CA ALA A 14 16.96 15.56 29.81
C ALA A 14 18.09 15.98 30.76
N SER A 15 18.01 15.61 32.05
CA SER A 15 19.02 15.97 33.05
C SER A 15 20.26 15.06 33.02
N SER A 16 20.16 13.86 32.46
CA SER A 16 21.28 12.90 32.35
C SER A 16 22.28 13.32 31.27
N VAL A 17 21.78 13.78 30.11
CA VAL A 17 22.62 14.18 28.96
C VAL A 17 23.41 15.46 29.24
N ILE A 18 22.85 16.39 30.03
CA ILE A 18 23.53 17.63 30.40
C ILE A 18 24.66 17.38 31.41
N ARG A 19 24.56 16.34 32.25
CA ARG A 19 25.59 16.05 33.27
C ARG A 19 26.86 15.44 32.66
N THR A 20 26.73 14.59 31.64
CA THR A 20 27.86 13.97 30.94
C THR A 20 28.68 14.98 30.11
N LEU A 21 28.06 16.09 29.69
CA LEU A 21 28.76 17.17 28.98
C LEU A 21 29.53 18.12 29.91
N SER A 22 29.29 18.09 31.22
CA SER A 22 30.00 18.95 32.20
C SER A 22 31.33 18.35 32.69
N GLN A 23 31.57 17.06 32.50
CA GLN A 23 32.78 16.38 33.01
C GLN A 23 33.93 16.28 31.99
N SER A 24 33.74 16.74 30.74
CA SER A 24 34.80 16.74 29.71
C SER A 24 35.60 18.06 29.61
N GLN A 25 35.34 19.04 30.48
CA GLN A 25 35.99 20.37 30.43
C GLN A 25 37.44 20.44 30.97
N HIS A 26 38.11 19.32 31.22
CA HIS A 26 39.52 19.29 31.65
C HIS A 26 40.47 18.54 30.69
N MET A 27 40.30 18.73 29.38
CA MET A 27 41.38 18.51 28.41
C MET A 27 41.63 19.78 27.61
N GLN A 28 42.78 20.43 27.86
CA GLN A 28 43.28 21.53 27.06
C GLN A 28 43.67 21.00 25.67
N LEU A 29 42.78 21.20 24.68
CA LEU A 29 43.12 21.16 23.26
C LEU A 29 43.18 22.60 22.73
N PRO A 30 44.10 22.95 21.82
CA PRO A 30 44.20 24.32 21.31
C PRO A 30 42.94 24.67 20.49
N MET A 31 42.14 25.60 20.99
CA MET A 31 40.97 26.12 20.28
C MET A 31 41.39 26.99 19.09
N LEU A 32 41.39 26.42 17.89
CA LEU A 32 41.28 27.19 16.65
C LEU A 32 39.87 27.81 16.60
N ARG A 33 39.77 29.13 16.77
CA ARG A 33 38.52 29.86 16.56
C ARG A 33 38.17 29.78 15.06
N PRO A 34 36.97 29.30 14.67
CA PRO A 34 36.58 29.33 13.27
C PRO A 34 36.54 30.79 12.79
N THR A 35 37.27 31.08 11.71
CA THR A 35 37.20 32.38 11.05
C THR A 35 35.78 32.65 10.57
N ARG A 36 35.41 33.93 10.44
CA ARG A 36 34.06 34.38 10.03
C ARG A 36 33.55 33.67 8.77
N MET A 37 34.45 33.26 7.86
CA MET A 37 34.12 32.45 6.69
C MET A 37 33.64 31.02 7.02
N HIS A 38 34.22 30.33 8.00
CA HIS A 38 33.76 28.99 8.42
C HIS A 38 32.37 29.03 9.08
N ALA A 39 32.08 30.07 9.86
CA ALA A 39 30.75 30.24 10.44
C ALA A 39 29.68 30.61 9.39
N LEU A 40 30.08 31.33 8.34
CA LEU A 40 29.21 31.62 7.19
C LEU A 40 28.95 30.37 6.33
N ALA A 41 29.96 29.51 6.15
CA ALA A 41 29.81 28.23 5.43
C ALA A 41 28.89 27.25 6.19
N ILE A 42 29.03 27.12 7.52
CA ILE A 42 28.13 26.28 8.32
C ILE A 42 26.69 26.82 8.30
N LYS A 43 26.51 28.15 8.30
CA LYS A 43 25.19 28.76 8.12
C LYS A 43 24.62 28.49 6.74
N SER A 44 25.41 28.65 5.67
CA SER A 44 24.93 28.34 4.32
C SER A 44 24.61 26.85 4.17
N ASP A 45 25.39 25.96 4.77
CA ASP A 45 25.15 24.52 4.72
C ASP A 45 23.89 24.14 5.52
N LEU A 46 23.62 24.77 6.66
CA LEU A 46 22.37 24.60 7.41
C LEU A 46 21.15 25.19 6.68
N GLU A 47 21.35 26.27 5.93
CA GLU A 47 20.31 26.93 5.13
C GLU A 47 20.04 26.15 3.84
N ILE A 48 21.06 25.54 3.24
CA ILE A 48 20.96 24.54 2.16
C ILE A 48 20.30 23.26 2.68
N MET A 49 20.65 22.77 3.87
CA MET A 49 19.95 21.62 4.49
C MET A 49 18.49 21.94 4.80
N ARG A 50 18.17 23.18 5.19
CA ARG A 50 16.78 23.64 5.35
C ARG A 50 16.04 23.80 4.02
N GLN A 51 16.72 24.22 2.97
CA GLN A 51 16.15 24.33 1.61
C GLN A 51 16.05 22.96 0.91
N GLN A 52 16.86 21.98 1.31
CA GLN A 52 16.80 20.58 0.87
C GLN A 52 15.86 19.72 1.72
N MET A 53 15.54 20.13 2.96
CA MET A 53 14.30 19.75 3.63
C MET A 53 13.13 20.48 2.96
N VAL A 54 12.90 20.15 1.69
CA VAL A 54 11.53 20.12 1.20
C VAL A 54 10.87 19.10 2.11
N VAL A 55 10.10 19.59 3.09
CA VAL A 55 8.97 18.83 3.59
C VAL A 55 8.15 18.61 2.32
N VAL A 56 8.37 17.47 1.67
CA VAL A 56 7.39 16.95 0.72
C VAL A 56 6.13 16.95 1.56
N ASP A 57 5.15 17.72 1.14
CA ASP A 57 3.86 17.77 1.82
C ASP A 57 3.44 16.30 1.97
N ASP A 58 3.53 15.77 3.19
CA ASP A 58 3.32 14.36 3.53
C ASP A 58 1.80 14.08 3.59
N ASP A 59 1.05 14.85 2.79
CA ASP A 59 -0.37 15.11 2.97
C ASP A 59 -1.25 14.24 2.06
N GLU A 60 -0.65 13.45 1.17
CA GLU A 60 -1.35 12.45 0.38
C GLU A 60 -1.10 11.04 0.94
N SER A 61 -1.79 10.76 2.05
CA SER A 61 -1.80 9.45 2.70
C SER A 61 -3.16 8.78 2.50
N TYR A 62 -3.12 7.54 1.98
CA TYR A 62 -4.30 6.74 1.65
C TYR A 62 -4.35 5.42 2.45
N ALA A 63 -3.78 5.43 3.67
CA ALA A 63 -3.77 4.24 4.51
C ALA A 63 -5.19 3.88 4.99
N MET A 64 -5.44 2.57 5.11
CA MET A 64 -6.72 2.05 5.58
C MET A 64 -7.00 2.44 7.04
N LYS A 65 -8.27 2.39 7.47
CA LYS A 65 -8.65 2.70 8.86
C LYS A 65 -7.96 1.74 9.83
N GLY A 66 -6.99 2.25 10.59
CA GLY A 66 -6.26 1.51 11.61
C GLY A 66 -7.10 1.17 12.85
N GLY A 67 -6.44 0.50 13.80
CA GLY A 67 -7.04 0.06 15.06
C GLY A 67 -7.76 -1.28 15.02
N GLU A 68 -8.37 -1.62 16.16
CA GLU A 68 -9.00 -2.93 16.41
C GLU A 68 -10.53 -2.83 16.59
N GLY A 69 -11.08 -1.62 16.39
CA GLY A 69 -12.51 -1.32 16.55
C GLY A 69 -13.38 -1.90 15.43
N PRO A 70 -14.73 -1.81 15.57
CA PRO A 70 -15.68 -2.41 14.63
C PRO A 70 -15.61 -1.83 13.21
N HIS A 71 -15.09 -0.61 13.03
CA HIS A 71 -14.92 0.04 11.72
C HIS A 71 -13.49 -0.04 11.18
N SER A 72 -12.57 -0.74 11.87
CA SER A 72 -11.20 -0.85 11.38
C SER A 72 -11.10 -1.80 10.19
N TYR A 73 -10.06 -1.60 9.38
CA TYR A 73 -9.79 -2.45 8.22
C TYR A 73 -9.57 -3.91 8.60
N ALA A 74 -8.87 -4.16 9.71
CA ALA A 74 -8.65 -5.52 10.22
C ALA A 74 -9.94 -6.32 10.49
N LYS A 75 -11.08 -5.65 10.70
CA LYS A 75 -12.40 -6.28 10.89
C LYS A 75 -13.28 -6.27 9.64
N ASN A 76 -12.92 -5.51 8.60
CA ASN A 76 -13.76 -5.23 7.44
C ASN A 76 -13.07 -5.49 6.09
N SER A 77 -11.95 -6.22 6.09
CA SER A 77 -11.16 -6.56 4.90
C SER A 77 -11.44 -7.98 4.36
N ILE A 78 -12.66 -8.50 4.56
CA ILE A 78 -13.04 -9.88 4.18
C ILE A 78 -12.95 -10.12 2.67
N ILE A 79 -13.18 -9.08 1.87
CA ILE A 79 -13.09 -9.13 0.41
C ILE A 79 -11.64 -9.38 -0.02
N GLN A 80 -10.72 -8.59 0.51
CA GLN A 80 -9.29 -8.78 0.27
C GLN A 80 -8.78 -10.10 0.87
N LYS A 81 -9.40 -10.61 1.93
CA LYS A 81 -9.11 -11.96 2.44
C LYS A 81 -9.50 -13.03 1.41
N GLY A 82 -10.65 -12.89 0.76
CA GLY A 82 -11.08 -13.77 -0.33
C GLY A 82 -10.10 -13.81 -1.50
N LEU A 83 -9.47 -12.69 -1.83
CA LEU A 83 -8.39 -12.63 -2.84
C LEU A 83 -7.17 -13.46 -2.42
N ILE A 84 -6.73 -13.34 -1.16
CA ILE A 84 -5.62 -14.16 -0.63
C ILE A 84 -5.98 -15.66 -0.64
N ASP A 85 -7.18 -16.00 -0.17
CA ASP A 85 -7.63 -17.40 -0.11
C ASP A 85 -7.77 -18.00 -1.52
N GLY A 86 -8.37 -17.26 -2.46
CA GLY A 86 -8.59 -17.69 -3.84
C GLY A 86 -7.30 -17.84 -4.65
N SER A 87 -6.26 -17.08 -4.33
CA SER A 87 -4.94 -17.20 -4.96
C SER A 87 -3.98 -18.16 -4.25
N LYS A 88 -4.37 -18.72 -3.08
CA LYS A 88 -3.49 -19.58 -2.26
C LYS A 88 -2.84 -20.71 -3.08
N ARG A 89 -3.64 -21.45 -3.85
CA ARG A 89 -3.14 -22.55 -4.71
C ARG A 89 -2.12 -22.05 -5.73
N LEU A 90 -2.40 -20.93 -6.39
CA LEU A 90 -1.53 -20.34 -7.40
C LEU A 90 -0.20 -19.88 -6.79
N ILE A 91 -0.22 -19.32 -5.58
CA ILE A 91 1.00 -18.95 -4.86
C ILE A 91 1.88 -20.18 -4.59
N HIS A 92 1.28 -21.28 -4.10
CA HIS A 92 2.02 -22.54 -3.90
C HIS A 92 2.61 -23.08 -5.20
N GLU A 93 1.82 -23.11 -6.28
CA GLU A 93 2.26 -23.59 -7.59
C GLU A 93 3.36 -22.70 -8.19
N ALA A 94 3.19 -21.38 -8.12
CA ALA A 94 4.16 -20.39 -8.56
C ALA A 94 5.51 -20.58 -7.86
N ILE A 95 5.52 -20.67 -6.53
CA ILE A 95 6.74 -20.91 -5.76
C ILE A 95 7.32 -22.28 -6.11
N SER A 96 6.49 -23.32 -6.23
CA SER A 96 6.98 -24.66 -6.56
C SER A 96 7.63 -24.78 -7.92
N GLN A 97 7.21 -23.98 -8.90
CA GLN A 97 7.76 -24.02 -10.25
C GLN A 97 8.96 -23.08 -10.42
N SER A 98 9.03 -22.03 -9.61
CA SER A 98 9.91 -20.89 -9.89
C SER A 98 10.99 -20.62 -8.85
N PHE A 99 10.87 -21.15 -7.63
CA PHE A 99 11.82 -20.98 -6.55
C PHE A 99 12.72 -22.21 -6.42
N ASP A 100 14.03 -22.06 -6.67
CA ASP A 100 15.00 -23.14 -6.47
C ASP A 100 15.64 -23.04 -5.08
N PRO A 101 15.33 -23.94 -4.13
CA PRO A 101 15.90 -23.89 -2.79
C PRO A 101 17.44 -24.06 -2.79
N LYS A 102 18.04 -24.67 -3.82
CA LYS A 102 19.49 -24.88 -3.88
C LYS A 102 20.26 -23.59 -4.09
N GLU A 103 19.66 -22.57 -4.70
CA GLU A 103 20.27 -21.23 -4.85
C GLU A 103 20.41 -20.49 -3.52
N HIS A 104 19.73 -20.97 -2.47
CA HIS A 104 19.67 -20.35 -1.15
C HIS A 104 20.32 -21.18 -0.04
N VAL A 105 20.94 -22.31 -0.40
CA VAL A 105 21.74 -23.11 0.54
C VAL A 105 23.20 -22.69 0.41
N HIS A 106 23.79 -22.27 1.52
CA HIS A 106 25.22 -21.94 1.61
C HIS A 106 26.00 -23.10 2.23
N GLY A 107 27.26 -23.27 1.82
CA GLY A 107 28.16 -24.26 2.42
C GLY A 107 28.46 -23.95 3.89
N ASN A 108 28.93 -24.95 4.64
CA ASN A 108 29.16 -24.87 6.09
C ASN A 108 30.10 -23.75 6.56
N ASP A 109 30.86 -23.13 5.65
CA ASP A 109 31.88 -22.12 5.96
C ASP A 109 31.36 -20.67 5.90
N GLU A 110 30.13 -20.43 5.43
CA GLU A 110 29.50 -19.09 5.40
C GLU A 110 28.16 -19.07 6.17
N PRO A 111 27.88 -18.02 6.96
CA PRO A 111 26.58 -17.86 7.59
C PRO A 111 25.50 -17.73 6.51
N SER A 112 24.44 -18.53 6.63
CA SER A 112 23.32 -18.51 5.69
C SER A 112 22.69 -17.12 5.66
N LYS A 113 22.58 -16.51 4.48
CA LYS A 113 21.84 -15.26 4.32
C LYS A 113 20.35 -15.53 4.43
N PRO A 114 19.57 -14.62 5.05
CA PRO A 114 18.13 -14.82 5.17
C PRO A 114 17.43 -14.69 3.83
N ILE A 115 16.33 -15.42 3.65
CA ILE A 115 15.39 -15.20 2.56
C ILE A 115 14.51 -14.01 2.91
N CYS A 116 14.84 -12.85 2.35
CA CYS A 116 14.06 -11.61 2.47
C CYS A 116 12.83 -11.60 1.54
N ILE A 117 11.65 -11.41 2.12
CA ILE A 117 10.34 -11.34 1.47
C ILE A 117 9.71 -9.99 1.82
N ALA A 118 9.24 -9.23 0.83
CA ALA A 118 8.51 -7.99 1.10
C ALA A 118 7.02 -8.16 0.79
N ASP A 119 6.15 -7.66 1.69
CA ASP A 119 4.73 -7.47 1.41
C ASP A 119 4.44 -5.98 1.25
N LEU A 120 4.11 -5.53 0.05
CA LEU A 120 3.92 -4.13 -0.30
C LEU A 120 2.44 -3.78 -0.29
N GLY A 121 2.04 -2.86 0.59
CA GLY A 121 0.63 -2.58 0.88
C GLY A 121 0.02 -3.55 1.89
N CYS A 122 0.74 -3.82 2.99
CA CYS A 122 0.37 -4.80 3.99
C CYS A 122 -0.81 -4.39 4.89
N SER A 123 -1.16 -3.10 4.91
CA SER A 123 -2.14 -2.49 5.81
C SER A 123 -1.87 -2.86 7.28
N THR A 124 -2.90 -3.17 8.06
CA THR A 124 -2.82 -3.38 9.51
C THR A 124 -3.03 -4.85 9.93
N GLY A 125 -3.08 -5.77 8.95
CA GLY A 125 -3.49 -7.15 9.16
C GLY A 125 -5.02 -7.32 9.24
N PRO A 126 -5.52 -8.58 9.29
CA PRO A 126 -4.75 -9.83 9.33
C PRO A 126 -4.35 -10.38 7.95
N ASN A 127 -4.84 -9.80 6.85
CA ASN A 127 -4.69 -10.37 5.51
C ASN A 127 -3.23 -10.61 5.08
N THR A 128 -2.35 -9.66 5.39
CA THR A 128 -0.89 -9.81 5.16
C THR A 128 -0.32 -11.06 5.83
N PHE A 129 -0.77 -11.42 7.03
CA PHE A 129 -0.27 -12.60 7.74
C PHE A 129 -0.69 -13.90 7.07
N PHE A 130 -1.91 -13.98 6.52
CA PHE A 130 -2.35 -15.13 5.74
C PHE A 130 -1.56 -15.30 4.44
N ALA A 131 -1.24 -14.18 3.77
CA ALA A 131 -0.41 -14.19 2.57
C ALA A 131 1.02 -14.66 2.90
N MET A 132 1.63 -14.09 3.95
CA MET A 132 3.00 -14.43 4.36
C MET A 132 3.08 -15.86 4.90
N GLN A 133 2.07 -16.34 5.60
CA GLN A 133 1.98 -17.75 5.99
C GLN A 133 1.97 -18.66 4.77
N THR A 134 1.11 -18.39 3.79
CA THR A 134 1.03 -19.17 2.54
C THR A 134 2.38 -19.20 1.80
N ILE A 135 3.02 -18.05 1.63
CA ILE A 135 4.29 -17.95 0.92
C ILE A 135 5.39 -18.71 1.67
N THR A 136 5.50 -18.52 2.98
CA THR A 136 6.55 -19.16 3.77
C THR A 136 6.35 -20.66 3.91
N GLU A 137 5.10 -21.14 4.03
CA GLU A 137 4.76 -22.57 3.93
C GLU A 137 5.18 -23.16 2.59
N ALA A 138 4.90 -22.47 1.47
CA ALA A 138 5.29 -22.93 0.14
C ALA A 138 6.83 -23.02 -0.02
N ILE A 139 7.57 -22.04 0.50
CA ILE A 139 9.03 -22.06 0.50
C ILE A 139 9.56 -23.23 1.34
N GLN A 140 9.04 -23.42 2.56
CA GLN A 140 9.45 -24.56 3.40
C GLN A 140 9.19 -25.91 2.72
N GLN A 141 8.04 -26.05 2.05
CA GLN A 141 7.72 -27.26 1.28
C GLN A 141 8.74 -27.50 0.15
N GLN A 142 9.25 -26.45 -0.50
CA GLN A 142 10.31 -26.60 -1.51
C GLN A 142 11.60 -27.13 -0.92
N PHE A 143 12.05 -26.61 0.22
CA PHE A 143 13.23 -27.16 0.89
C PHE A 143 13.02 -28.61 1.30
N GLN A 144 11.85 -28.96 1.83
CA GLN A 144 11.52 -30.32 2.23
C GLN A 144 11.51 -31.29 1.04
N SER A 145 10.85 -30.93 -0.06
CA SER A 145 10.74 -31.77 -1.26
C SER A 145 12.09 -32.04 -1.93
N HIS A 146 13.06 -31.14 -1.74
CA HIS A 146 14.42 -31.28 -2.25
C HIS A 146 15.39 -31.96 -1.27
N GLY A 147 14.92 -32.45 -0.13
CA GLY A 147 15.76 -33.10 0.89
C GLY A 147 16.64 -32.12 1.67
N LEU A 148 16.28 -30.84 1.69
CA LEU A 148 17.02 -29.73 2.32
C LEU A 148 16.34 -29.21 3.59
N ALA A 149 15.51 -30.02 4.24
CA ALA A 149 14.70 -29.59 5.39
C ALA A 149 15.51 -29.05 6.58
N SER A 150 16.75 -29.52 6.78
CA SER A 150 17.65 -29.04 7.84
C SER A 150 18.47 -27.80 7.45
N GLN A 151 18.30 -27.30 6.22
CA GLN A 151 19.09 -26.21 5.64
C GLN A 151 18.22 -25.02 5.24
N ILE A 152 17.00 -24.92 5.79
CA ILE A 152 16.11 -23.78 5.54
C ILE A 152 16.74 -22.54 6.18
N PRO A 153 17.08 -21.50 5.39
CA PRO A 153 17.59 -20.25 5.94
C PRO A 153 16.57 -19.54 6.81
N ASP A 154 17.04 -18.62 7.65
CA ASP A 154 16.15 -17.66 8.30
C ASP A 154 15.31 -16.91 7.27
N ILE A 155 14.02 -16.71 7.56
CA ILE A 155 13.13 -15.92 6.71
C ILE A 155 12.93 -14.55 7.35
N GLN A 156 13.14 -13.49 6.58
CA GLN A 156 12.82 -12.12 6.98
C GLN A 156 11.66 -11.60 6.14
N VAL A 157 10.55 -11.24 6.78
CA VAL A 157 9.41 -10.58 6.15
C VAL A 157 9.44 -9.10 6.45
N LEU A 158 9.43 -8.29 5.38
CA LEU A 158 9.41 -6.84 5.41
C LEU A 158 8.00 -6.35 5.03
N PHE A 159 7.25 -5.89 6.01
CA PHE A 159 5.90 -5.37 5.85
C PHE A 159 5.99 -3.89 5.49
N ASN A 160 5.61 -3.54 4.26
CA ASN A 160 5.59 -2.17 3.78
C ASN A 160 4.16 -1.65 3.64
N ASP A 161 4.00 -0.39 4.02
CA ASP A 161 2.82 0.41 3.73
C ASP A 161 3.19 1.91 3.79
N GLN A 162 2.23 2.80 3.56
CA GLN A 162 2.40 4.25 3.70
C GLN A 162 2.86 4.62 5.12
N VAL A 163 3.57 5.74 5.26
CA VAL A 163 4.13 6.23 6.54
C VAL A 163 3.05 6.35 7.63
N SER A 164 1.87 6.79 7.23
CA SER A 164 0.68 6.97 8.06
C SER A 164 -0.03 5.68 8.50
N ASN A 165 0.37 4.52 7.96
CA ASN A 165 -0.28 3.26 8.29
C ASN A 165 -0.11 2.93 9.78
N ASP A 166 -1.10 2.26 10.36
CA ASP A 166 -1.07 1.88 11.77
C ASP A 166 -0.25 0.59 11.99
N PHE A 167 1.08 0.74 11.89
CA PHE A 167 2.04 -0.33 12.16
C PHE A 167 1.96 -0.84 13.61
N ASN A 168 1.43 -0.05 14.56
CA ASN A 168 1.24 -0.51 15.93
C ASN A 168 0.18 -1.61 15.99
N THR A 169 -0.95 -1.43 15.30
CA THR A 169 -1.98 -2.47 15.17
C THR A 169 -1.45 -3.68 14.40
N LEU A 170 -0.67 -3.47 13.33
CA LEU A 170 0.01 -4.57 12.63
C LEU A 170 0.86 -5.40 13.60
N PHE A 171 1.74 -4.76 14.38
CA PHE A 171 2.65 -5.47 15.28
C PHE A 171 1.96 -6.13 16.47
N LYS A 172 0.89 -5.54 17.01
CA LYS A 172 0.05 -6.19 18.04
C LYS A 172 -0.57 -7.48 17.53
N ASN A 173 -0.92 -7.54 16.25
CA ASN A 173 -1.60 -8.67 15.63
C ASN A 173 -0.65 -9.67 14.94
N LEU A 174 0.67 -9.51 15.05
CA LEU A 174 1.64 -10.45 14.50
C LEU A 174 1.42 -11.88 15.07
N PRO A 175 1.36 -12.92 14.23
CA PRO A 175 1.20 -14.29 14.70
C PRO A 175 2.35 -14.72 15.61
N GLN A 176 2.04 -15.31 16.78
CA GLN A 176 3.06 -15.74 17.74
C GLN A 176 3.90 -16.92 17.23
N GLN A 177 3.28 -17.85 16.50
CA GLN A 177 3.93 -19.07 15.99
C GLN A 177 4.49 -18.90 14.57
N ARG A 178 4.80 -17.66 14.17
CA ARG A 178 5.42 -17.38 12.87
C ARG A 178 6.84 -17.92 12.80
N ILE A 179 7.25 -18.31 11.60
CA ILE A 179 8.56 -18.86 11.28
C ILE A 179 9.53 -17.83 10.67
N TYR A 180 9.16 -16.55 10.75
CA TYR A 180 9.89 -15.45 10.13
C TYR A 180 10.11 -14.30 11.11
N TYR A 181 11.21 -13.57 10.88
CA TYR A 181 11.46 -12.27 11.51
C TYR A 181 10.65 -11.20 10.78
N ALA A 182 10.03 -10.29 11.53
CA ALA A 182 9.18 -9.24 10.99
C ALA A 182 9.86 -7.88 11.08
N THR A 183 9.76 -7.06 10.04
CA THR A 183 10.25 -5.68 10.01
C THR A 183 9.22 -4.80 9.32
N ALA A 184 8.92 -3.60 9.84
CA ALA A 184 8.11 -2.62 9.13
C ALA A 184 9.00 -1.70 8.28
N VAL A 185 8.50 -1.35 7.09
CA VAL A 185 9.16 -0.44 6.15
C VAL A 185 8.16 0.63 5.70
N PRO A 186 8.08 1.78 6.37
CA PRO A 186 7.16 2.85 6.01
C PRO A 186 7.61 3.58 4.74
N GLY A 187 6.70 3.84 3.81
CA GLY A 187 6.93 4.62 2.60
C GLY A 187 6.16 4.11 1.38
N SER A 188 6.01 4.96 0.37
CA SER A 188 5.33 4.58 -0.89
C SER A 188 6.13 3.54 -1.67
N PHE A 189 5.48 2.44 -2.03
CA PHE A 189 6.06 1.42 -2.90
C PHE A 189 6.24 1.88 -4.35
N CYS A 190 5.74 3.06 -4.76
CA CYS A 190 6.06 3.59 -6.08
C CYS A 190 7.53 4.07 -6.15
N GLY A 191 8.18 4.28 -5.00
CA GLY A 191 9.60 4.60 -4.89
C GLY A 191 10.47 3.41 -4.46
N ARG A 192 11.76 3.70 -4.28
CA ARG A 192 12.72 2.79 -3.66
C ARG A 192 12.50 2.74 -2.14
N LEU A 193 12.47 1.53 -1.58
CA LEU A 193 12.27 1.22 -0.17
C LEU A 193 13.43 0.40 0.42
N PHE A 194 14.09 -0.41 -0.40
CA PHE A 194 15.09 -1.39 0.04
C PHE A 194 16.43 -1.14 -0.64
N PRO A 195 17.56 -1.63 -0.10
CA PRO A 195 18.84 -1.64 -0.80
C PRO A 195 18.77 -2.42 -2.12
N LYS A 196 19.75 -2.20 -3.00
CA LYS A 196 19.81 -2.93 -4.27
C LYS A 196 20.03 -4.43 -4.00
N GLN A 197 19.30 -5.29 -4.71
CA GLN A 197 19.43 -6.75 -4.62
C GLN A 197 19.32 -7.28 -3.17
N ALA A 198 18.33 -6.79 -2.43
CA ALA A 198 18.06 -7.17 -1.05
C ALA A 198 16.86 -8.12 -0.89
N LEU A 199 15.98 -8.21 -1.90
CA LEU A 199 14.75 -8.98 -1.84
C LEU A 199 14.82 -10.23 -2.72
N HIS A 200 14.36 -11.36 -2.21
CA HIS A 200 14.22 -12.61 -2.96
C HIS A 200 12.81 -12.79 -3.50
N LEU A 201 11.82 -12.31 -2.75
CA LEU A 201 10.42 -12.36 -3.13
C LEU A 201 9.71 -11.05 -2.77
N VAL A 202 8.89 -10.54 -3.68
CA VAL A 202 7.94 -9.44 -3.43
C VAL A 202 6.53 -9.98 -3.57
N HIS A 203 5.65 -9.64 -2.64
CA HIS A 203 4.22 -9.86 -2.72
C HIS A 203 3.50 -8.52 -2.65
N SER A 204 2.40 -8.38 -3.37
CA SER A 204 1.48 -7.25 -3.25
C SER A 204 0.08 -7.70 -3.58
N SER A 205 -0.87 -7.42 -2.69
CA SER A 205 -2.29 -7.77 -2.88
C SER A 205 -3.22 -6.58 -2.70
N ALA A 206 -4.08 -6.33 -3.68
CA ALA A 206 -5.11 -5.28 -3.66
C ALA A 206 -4.60 -3.84 -3.40
N ALA A 207 -3.29 -3.62 -3.53
CA ALA A 207 -2.65 -2.32 -3.28
C ALA A 207 -2.29 -1.57 -4.57
N LEU A 208 -1.96 -2.29 -5.65
CA LEU A 208 -1.50 -1.68 -6.91
C LEU A 208 -2.57 -0.88 -7.67
N CYS A 209 -3.85 -0.98 -7.29
CA CYS A 209 -4.92 -0.14 -7.84
C CYS A 209 -4.95 1.26 -7.21
N TRP A 210 -4.23 1.50 -6.12
CA TRP A 210 -4.12 2.82 -5.50
C TRP A 210 -3.04 3.66 -6.21
N LEU A 211 -3.41 4.88 -6.57
CA LEU A 211 -2.49 5.85 -7.15
C LEU A 211 -1.56 6.41 -6.07
N SER A 212 -0.34 6.75 -6.46
CA SER A 212 0.60 7.42 -5.55
C SER A 212 0.16 8.82 -5.17
N LYS A 213 -0.59 9.46 -6.06
CA LYS A 213 -1.17 10.79 -5.89
C LYS A 213 -2.34 11.01 -6.85
N LEU A 214 -3.15 12.03 -6.58
CA LEU A 214 -4.15 12.48 -7.54
C LEU A 214 -3.49 13.23 -8.73
N PRO A 215 -3.98 13.05 -9.97
CA PRO A 215 -3.57 13.90 -11.08
C PRO A 215 -3.97 15.36 -10.79
N SER A 216 -3.04 16.30 -10.84
CA SER A 216 -3.32 17.70 -10.49
C SER A 216 -4.36 18.36 -11.41
N GLU A 217 -4.50 17.85 -12.64
CA GLU A 217 -5.45 18.37 -13.63
C GLU A 217 -6.92 18.17 -13.24
N ILE A 218 -7.23 17.24 -12.33
CA ILE A 218 -8.64 16.93 -11.98
C ILE A 218 -9.23 17.86 -10.93
N THR A 219 -8.36 18.57 -10.20
CA THR A 219 -8.74 19.55 -9.17
C THR A 219 -8.53 20.99 -9.64
N ASP A 220 -7.98 21.19 -10.84
CA ASP A 220 -7.76 22.51 -11.43
C ASP A 220 -9.06 23.00 -12.10
N PRO A 221 -9.70 24.08 -11.62
CA PRO A 221 -10.95 24.60 -12.19
C PRO A 221 -10.85 25.01 -13.66
N ASP A 222 -9.65 25.36 -14.14
CA ASP A 222 -9.41 25.81 -15.50
C ASP A 222 -9.06 24.65 -16.46
N SER A 223 -8.87 23.44 -15.92
CA SER A 223 -8.54 22.24 -16.68
C SER A 223 -9.78 21.60 -17.32
N SER A 224 -9.63 21.10 -18.55
CA SER A 224 -10.67 20.28 -19.20
C SER A 224 -10.92 18.94 -18.47
N ALA A 225 -9.99 18.52 -17.61
CA ALA A 225 -10.11 17.35 -16.76
C ALA A 225 -10.67 17.66 -15.36
N CYS A 226 -11.14 18.88 -15.08
CA CYS A 226 -11.73 19.23 -13.79
C CYS A 226 -12.93 18.32 -13.44
N ASN A 227 -12.84 17.58 -12.33
CA ASN A 227 -13.83 16.58 -11.94
C ASN A 227 -14.94 17.13 -11.04
N LYS A 228 -15.49 18.28 -11.41
CA LYS A 228 -16.47 19.01 -10.59
C LYS A 228 -17.72 18.16 -10.28
N GLY A 229 -18.18 18.23 -9.03
CA GLY A 229 -19.38 17.55 -8.54
C GLY A 229 -19.29 16.03 -8.48
N ARG A 230 -18.08 15.46 -8.60
CA ARG A 230 -17.79 14.02 -8.61
C ARG A 230 -16.57 13.75 -7.76
N ILE A 231 -16.39 12.48 -7.39
CA ILE A 231 -15.26 12.06 -6.55
C ILE A 231 -14.39 10.98 -7.21
N HIS A 232 -14.67 10.63 -8.46
CA HIS A 232 -14.00 9.57 -9.20
C HIS A 232 -14.19 9.76 -10.71
N TYR A 233 -13.47 9.00 -11.55
CA TYR A 233 -13.53 9.13 -13.01
C TYR A 233 -14.74 8.49 -13.68
N THR A 234 -15.59 7.78 -12.92
CA THR A 234 -16.79 7.10 -13.45
C THR A 234 -17.84 8.12 -13.88
N ASP A 235 -18.39 7.95 -15.08
CA ASP A 235 -19.34 8.90 -15.70
C ASP A 235 -18.84 10.36 -15.73
N ALA A 236 -17.52 10.53 -15.68
CA ALA A 236 -16.83 11.79 -15.84
C ALA A 236 -16.44 12.01 -17.32
N PRO A 237 -16.07 13.25 -17.72
CA PRO A 237 -15.46 13.49 -19.01
C PRO A 237 -14.25 12.59 -19.25
N LYS A 238 -14.00 12.25 -20.53
CA LYS A 238 -12.93 11.32 -20.94
C LYS A 238 -11.56 11.77 -20.42
N GLU A 239 -11.34 13.08 -20.36
CA GLU A 239 -10.14 13.74 -19.88
C GLU A 239 -9.83 13.36 -18.42
N VAL A 240 -10.85 13.17 -17.57
CA VAL A 240 -10.67 12.71 -16.18
C VAL A 240 -10.15 11.27 -16.18
N ALA A 241 -10.79 10.38 -16.92
CA ALA A 241 -10.36 8.98 -17.00
C ALA A 241 -8.94 8.83 -17.59
N GLU A 242 -8.59 9.67 -18.58
CA GLU A 242 -7.24 9.73 -19.15
C GLU A 242 -6.19 10.23 -18.14
N ALA A 243 -6.53 11.21 -17.30
CA ALA A 243 -5.65 11.68 -16.23
C ALA A 243 -5.36 10.58 -15.20
N TYR A 244 -6.39 9.85 -14.74
CA TYR A 244 -6.24 8.69 -13.85
C TYR A 244 -5.38 7.59 -14.49
N ALA A 245 -5.64 7.24 -15.76
CA ALA A 245 -4.89 6.21 -16.48
C ALA A 245 -3.42 6.61 -16.69
N THR A 246 -3.14 7.89 -16.95
CA THR A 246 -1.78 8.43 -17.10
C THR A 246 -1.01 8.33 -15.79
N GLN A 247 -1.64 8.75 -14.68
CA GLN A 247 -1.03 8.65 -13.35
C GLN A 247 -0.79 7.19 -12.95
N TYR A 248 -1.74 6.28 -13.22
CA TYR A 248 -1.57 4.84 -13.00
C TYR A 248 -0.39 4.25 -13.78
N SER A 249 -0.28 4.57 -15.07
CA SER A 249 0.81 4.09 -15.92
C SER A 249 2.18 4.52 -15.38
N LYS A 250 2.27 5.78 -14.94
CA LYS A 250 3.47 6.33 -14.29
C LYS A 250 3.78 5.60 -12.98
N ASP A 251 2.79 5.37 -12.12
CA ASP A 251 2.96 4.72 -10.83
C ASP A 251 3.39 3.26 -10.97
N MET A 252 2.71 2.50 -11.82
CA MET A 252 3.07 1.11 -12.10
C MET A 252 4.46 0.99 -12.74
N GLY A 253 4.82 1.90 -13.65
CA GLY A 253 6.17 1.97 -14.21
C GLY A 253 7.25 2.25 -13.16
N ASN A 254 7.01 3.22 -12.27
CA ASN A 254 7.92 3.54 -11.17
C ASN A 254 8.06 2.39 -10.17
N PHE A 255 6.94 1.75 -9.82
CA PHE A 255 6.91 0.54 -9.00
C PHE A 255 7.81 -0.53 -9.60
N LEU A 256 7.59 -0.93 -10.86
CA LEU A 256 8.38 -1.95 -11.54
C LEU A 256 9.87 -1.56 -11.60
N HIS A 257 10.18 -0.31 -11.92
CA HIS A 257 11.56 0.18 -11.96
C HIS A 257 12.26 0.10 -10.59
N ALA A 258 11.57 0.47 -9.51
CA ALA A 258 12.12 0.36 -8.17
C ALA A 258 12.36 -1.10 -7.77
N ARG A 259 11.38 -1.98 -8.02
CA ARG A 259 11.50 -3.42 -7.75
C ARG A 259 12.61 -4.09 -8.55
N ALA A 260 12.86 -3.65 -9.78
CA ALA A 260 13.94 -4.17 -10.62
C ALA A 260 15.35 -3.89 -10.05
N GLN A 261 15.48 -2.88 -9.18
CA GLN A 261 16.74 -2.58 -8.49
C GLN A 261 16.88 -3.36 -7.18
N GLU A 262 15.77 -3.67 -6.53
CA GLU A 262 15.72 -4.21 -5.16
C GLU A 262 15.66 -5.74 -5.13
N LEU A 263 15.04 -6.37 -6.12
CA LEU A 263 15.07 -7.81 -6.28
C LEU A 263 16.47 -8.28 -6.68
N VAL A 264 16.90 -9.40 -6.09
CA VAL A 264 18.06 -10.16 -6.56
C VAL A 264 17.83 -10.70 -7.97
N GLU A 265 18.89 -11.11 -8.64
CA GLU A 265 18.79 -11.91 -9.87
C GLU A 265 17.94 -13.16 -9.62
N ASN A 266 17.07 -13.51 -10.58
CA ASN A 266 16.05 -14.56 -10.45
C ASN A 266 14.99 -14.37 -9.36
N GLY A 267 15.01 -13.27 -8.61
CA GLY A 267 14.01 -12.96 -7.59
C GLY A 267 12.59 -12.88 -8.15
N LEU A 268 11.60 -13.25 -7.34
CA LEU A 268 10.21 -13.40 -7.75
C LEU A 268 9.34 -12.24 -7.27
N MET A 269 8.31 -11.92 -8.05
CA MET A 269 7.31 -10.93 -7.66
C MET A 269 5.91 -11.45 -7.97
N LEU A 270 5.13 -11.67 -6.90
CA LEU A 270 3.76 -12.16 -6.90
C LEU A 270 2.81 -10.98 -6.72
N LEU A 271 2.08 -10.63 -7.78
CA LEU A 271 1.16 -9.50 -7.79
C LEU A 271 -0.27 -10.00 -7.96
N GLN A 272 -1.18 -9.49 -7.15
CA GLN A 272 -2.61 -9.74 -7.30
C GLN A 272 -3.40 -8.46 -7.02
N PHE A 273 -4.21 -8.01 -7.96
CA PHE A 273 -4.97 -6.76 -7.78
C PHE A 273 -6.20 -6.73 -8.69
N PRO A 274 -7.24 -5.97 -8.29
CA PRO A 274 -8.44 -5.85 -9.08
C PRO A 274 -8.16 -5.18 -10.43
N VAL A 275 -8.78 -5.72 -11.47
CA VAL A 275 -8.78 -5.20 -12.84
C VAL A 275 -10.23 -5.16 -13.34
N SER A 276 -10.52 -4.23 -14.25
CA SER A 276 -11.86 -4.13 -14.84
C SER A 276 -11.76 -3.99 -16.35
N ASN A 277 -12.60 -4.76 -17.05
CA ASN A 277 -12.81 -4.63 -18.49
C ASN A 277 -14.32 -4.46 -18.71
N VAL A 278 -14.84 -3.26 -18.43
CA VAL A 278 -16.20 -2.88 -18.83
C VAL A 278 -16.23 -2.82 -20.36
N LEU A 279 -17.01 -3.70 -21.00
CA LEU A 279 -17.02 -3.88 -22.45
C LEU A 279 -18.44 -3.77 -23.05
N LEU A 280 -19.49 -3.94 -22.26
CA LEU A 280 -20.89 -3.94 -22.68
C LEU A 280 -21.73 -2.95 -21.87
N ASP A 281 -22.82 -2.45 -22.44
CA ASP A 281 -23.77 -1.56 -21.72
C ASP A 281 -24.46 -2.24 -20.53
N SER A 282 -24.53 -3.57 -20.51
CA SER A 282 -25.09 -4.37 -19.41
C SER A 282 -24.14 -4.55 -18.23
N ASP A 283 -22.88 -4.15 -18.38
CA ASP A 283 -21.85 -4.36 -17.39
C ASP A 283 -21.98 -3.37 -16.24
N VAL A 284 -21.84 -3.86 -15.00
CA VAL A 284 -21.73 -2.97 -13.84
C VAL A 284 -20.26 -2.64 -13.62
N ASP A 285 -19.90 -1.39 -13.89
CA ASP A 285 -18.58 -0.85 -13.57
C ASP A 285 -18.40 -0.85 -12.03
N PRO A 286 -17.37 -1.55 -11.49
CA PRO A 286 -17.08 -1.55 -10.05
C PRO A 286 -16.83 -0.16 -9.48
N ALA A 287 -16.45 0.81 -10.31
CA ALA A 287 -16.23 2.18 -9.90
C ALA A 287 -17.52 2.99 -9.63
N LYS A 288 -18.70 2.48 -10.04
CA LYS A 288 -20.02 3.10 -9.70
C LYS A 288 -20.26 3.23 -8.20
N VAL A 289 -19.57 2.45 -7.38
CA VAL A 289 -19.61 2.64 -5.92
C VAL A 289 -19.19 4.04 -5.50
N PHE A 290 -18.19 4.63 -6.18
CA PHE A 290 -17.72 5.98 -5.88
C PHE A 290 -18.67 7.04 -6.42
N GLU A 291 -19.39 6.77 -7.51
CA GLU A 291 -20.49 7.63 -7.95
C GLU A 291 -21.56 7.73 -6.85
N LEU A 292 -22.01 6.60 -6.29
CA LEU A 292 -23.03 6.59 -5.23
C LEU A 292 -22.55 7.32 -3.97
N ILE A 293 -21.32 7.10 -3.53
CA ILE A 293 -20.73 7.85 -2.39
C ILE A 293 -20.67 9.35 -2.73
N GLY A 294 -20.28 9.70 -3.96
CA GLY A 294 -20.27 11.07 -4.46
C GLY A 294 -21.65 11.73 -4.41
N THR A 295 -22.71 11.03 -4.83
CA THR A 295 -24.09 11.56 -4.73
C THR A 295 -24.50 11.83 -3.28
N CYS A 296 -24.07 10.99 -2.33
CA CYS A 296 -24.32 11.21 -0.90
C CYS A 296 -23.63 12.50 -0.42
N LEU A 297 -22.38 12.72 -0.81
CA LEU A 297 -21.64 13.95 -0.48
C LEU A 297 -22.31 15.18 -1.10
N VAL A 298 -22.73 15.11 -2.37
CA VAL A 298 -23.47 16.18 -3.04
C VAL A 298 -24.79 16.48 -2.30
N ASP A 299 -25.54 15.46 -1.88
CA ASP A 299 -26.78 15.65 -1.12
C ASP A 299 -26.53 16.26 0.26
N MET A 300 -25.45 15.89 0.94
CA MET A 300 -25.00 16.54 2.18
C MET A 300 -24.61 18.01 1.95
N ALA A 301 -24.02 18.35 0.81
CA ALA A 301 -23.70 19.73 0.44
C ALA A 301 -24.97 20.57 0.21
N LYS A 302 -25.97 20.02 -0.50
CA LYS A 302 -27.25 20.70 -0.77
C LYS A 302 -28.01 21.07 0.51
N VAL A 303 -27.92 20.26 1.56
CA VAL A 303 -28.55 20.54 2.86
C VAL A 303 -27.65 21.33 3.83
N GLY A 304 -26.45 21.72 3.38
CA GLY A 304 -25.54 22.59 4.13
C GLY A 304 -24.71 21.88 5.20
N VAL A 305 -24.60 20.55 5.19
CA VAL A 305 -23.73 19.79 6.13
C VAL A 305 -22.26 19.98 5.76
N ILE A 306 -21.95 20.06 4.46
CA ILE A 306 -20.62 20.36 3.92
C ILE A 306 -20.72 21.41 2.81
N SER A 307 -19.60 22.00 2.40
CA SER A 307 -19.54 22.91 1.26
C SER A 307 -19.40 22.16 -0.07
N GLU A 308 -20.03 22.68 -1.13
CA GLU A 308 -19.89 22.15 -2.51
C GLU A 308 -18.42 22.13 -2.96
N GLU A 309 -17.64 23.17 -2.63
CA GLU A 309 -16.20 23.25 -2.91
C GLU A 309 -15.39 22.08 -2.30
N LYS A 310 -15.81 21.56 -1.14
CA LYS A 310 -15.16 20.39 -0.54
C LYS A 310 -15.47 19.12 -1.31
N VAL A 311 -16.66 19.02 -1.91
CA VAL A 311 -17.00 17.89 -2.78
C VAL A 311 -16.19 17.97 -4.07
N ASP A 312 -16.13 19.16 -4.69
CA ASP A 312 -15.41 19.38 -5.96
C ASP A 312 -13.90 19.10 -5.87
N SER A 313 -13.30 19.33 -4.70
CA SER A 313 -11.87 19.10 -4.45
C SER A 313 -11.54 17.68 -3.99
N PHE A 314 -12.54 16.86 -3.65
CA PHE A 314 -12.31 15.50 -3.14
C PHE A 314 -12.36 14.48 -4.28
N ASN A 315 -11.30 13.68 -4.42
CA ASN A 315 -11.25 12.60 -5.39
C ASN A 315 -10.64 11.34 -4.75
N VAL A 316 -11.11 10.17 -5.15
CA VAL A 316 -10.60 8.88 -4.66
C VAL A 316 -9.43 8.43 -5.55
N PRO A 317 -8.21 8.29 -5.03
CA PRO A 317 -7.00 7.95 -5.80
C PRO A 317 -6.91 6.45 -6.05
N LEU A 318 -7.96 5.87 -6.63
CA LEU A 318 -8.04 4.46 -6.97
C LEU A 318 -8.41 4.34 -8.44
N ILE A 319 -7.87 3.33 -9.10
CA ILE A 319 -8.24 2.99 -10.46
C ILE A 319 -8.46 1.48 -10.57
N TYR A 320 -9.45 1.08 -11.36
CA TYR A 320 -9.59 -0.30 -11.82
C TYR A 320 -9.01 -0.38 -13.24
N PRO A 321 -7.72 -0.71 -13.39
CA PRO A 321 -7.08 -0.71 -14.70
C PRO A 321 -7.62 -1.86 -15.56
N SER A 322 -7.62 -1.66 -16.87
CA SER A 322 -7.92 -2.76 -17.80
C SER A 322 -6.75 -3.74 -17.86
N VAL A 323 -7.07 -5.01 -18.11
CA VAL A 323 -6.05 -6.05 -18.31
C VAL A 323 -5.13 -5.68 -19.48
N LYS A 324 -5.67 -5.03 -20.51
CA LYS A 324 -4.89 -4.54 -21.65
C LYS A 324 -3.85 -3.51 -21.22
N ALA A 325 -4.26 -2.49 -20.45
CA ALA A 325 -3.36 -1.45 -19.97
C ALA A 325 -2.23 -2.03 -19.11
N VAL A 326 -2.57 -2.94 -18.18
CA VAL A 326 -1.55 -3.62 -17.36
C VAL A 326 -0.56 -4.41 -18.23
N LYS A 327 -1.05 -5.18 -19.21
CA LYS A 327 -0.19 -5.95 -20.13
C LYS A 327 0.74 -5.04 -20.94
N GLU A 328 0.28 -3.88 -21.37
CA GLU A 328 1.10 -2.91 -22.10
C GLU A 328 2.22 -2.35 -21.22
N ILE A 329 1.92 -2.01 -19.97
CA ILE A 329 2.93 -1.54 -19.01
C ILE A 329 3.96 -2.64 -18.70
N LEU A 330 3.52 -3.88 -18.47
CA LEU A 330 4.41 -5.01 -18.18
C LEU A 330 5.36 -5.31 -19.37
N ARG A 331 4.86 -5.20 -20.61
CA ARG A 331 5.70 -5.35 -21.81
C ARG A 331 6.78 -4.28 -21.91
N GLY A 332 6.51 -3.06 -21.45
CA GLY A 332 7.51 -1.98 -21.39
C GLY A 332 8.64 -2.21 -20.39
N CYS A 333 8.55 -3.25 -19.55
CA CYS A 333 9.57 -3.64 -18.56
C CYS A 333 10.23 -4.98 -18.87
N ASP A 334 10.15 -5.45 -20.12
CA ASP A 334 10.67 -6.75 -20.55
C ASP A 334 12.19 -6.88 -20.41
N GLU A 335 12.95 -5.79 -20.45
CA GLU A 335 14.38 -5.80 -20.14
C GLU A 335 14.66 -6.15 -18.67
N CYS A 336 13.71 -5.85 -17.78
CA CYS A 336 13.87 -6.06 -16.34
C CYS A 336 13.23 -7.36 -15.85
N PHE A 337 12.07 -7.74 -16.38
CA PHE A 337 11.28 -8.87 -15.88
C PHE A 337 10.84 -9.81 -17.00
N SER A 338 10.76 -11.10 -16.70
CA SER A 338 9.96 -12.07 -17.46
C SER A 338 8.61 -12.27 -16.76
N ILE A 339 7.56 -12.45 -17.56
CA ILE A 339 6.25 -12.88 -17.07
C ILE A 339 6.26 -14.40 -17.08
N GLU A 340 6.31 -15.02 -15.90
CA GLU A 340 6.32 -16.48 -15.75
C GLU A 340 4.90 -17.04 -15.71
N TRP A 341 3.97 -16.30 -15.10
CA TRP A 341 2.55 -16.64 -15.02
C TRP A 341 1.71 -15.38 -15.10
N MET A 342 0.63 -15.41 -15.84
CA MET A 342 -0.42 -14.39 -15.77
C MET A 342 -1.79 -15.02 -15.96
N GLU A 343 -2.68 -14.82 -14.99
CA GLU A 343 -4.01 -15.42 -14.97
C GLU A 343 -5.04 -14.41 -14.48
N ILE A 344 -6.23 -14.45 -15.07
CA ILE A 344 -7.38 -13.65 -14.66
C ILE A 344 -8.27 -14.56 -13.83
N LEU A 345 -8.56 -14.12 -12.61
CA LEU A 345 -9.34 -14.86 -11.64
C LEU A 345 -10.68 -14.16 -11.47
N GLU A 346 -11.77 -14.91 -11.67
CA GLU A 346 -13.13 -14.37 -11.56
C GLU A 346 -13.41 -13.95 -10.11
N PHE A 347 -13.70 -12.67 -9.89
CA PHE A 347 -13.90 -12.11 -8.55
C PHE A 347 -15.03 -12.81 -7.79
N LYS A 348 -16.13 -13.17 -8.48
CA LYS A 348 -17.28 -13.90 -7.93
C LYS A 348 -16.93 -15.26 -7.31
N ASN A 349 -15.83 -15.89 -7.74
CA ASN A 349 -15.40 -17.18 -7.20
C ASN A 349 -14.52 -17.03 -5.95
N MET A 350 -14.01 -15.82 -5.70
CA MET A 350 -13.10 -15.51 -4.59
C MET A 350 -13.81 -14.87 -3.41
N VAL A 351 -14.90 -14.16 -3.68
CA VAL A 351 -15.55 -13.27 -2.73
C VAL A 351 -17.04 -13.55 -2.73
N SER A 352 -17.62 -13.59 -1.53
CA SER A 352 -19.06 -13.45 -1.35
C SER A 352 -19.35 -12.09 -0.72
N LEU A 353 -20.38 -11.40 -1.23
CA LEU A 353 -20.88 -10.14 -0.69
C LEU A 353 -22.26 -10.34 -0.06
N PRO A 354 -22.35 -10.97 1.13
CA PRO A 354 -23.63 -11.54 1.58
C PRO A 354 -24.61 -10.50 2.11
N THR A 355 -24.18 -9.28 2.49
CA THR A 355 -25.09 -8.25 3.04
C THR A 355 -24.66 -6.83 2.68
N VAL A 356 -25.63 -5.91 2.62
CA VAL A 356 -25.37 -4.47 2.44
C VAL A 356 -24.41 -3.98 3.53
N GLN A 357 -24.61 -4.38 4.79
CA GLN A 357 -23.77 -3.95 5.90
C GLN A 357 -22.29 -4.28 5.71
N ILE A 358 -21.97 -5.47 5.20
CA ILE A 358 -20.58 -5.87 4.92
C ILE A 358 -19.99 -5.01 3.80
N PHE A 359 -20.75 -4.76 2.74
CA PHE A 359 -20.33 -3.90 1.64
C PHE A 359 -20.05 -2.46 2.09
N ILE A 360 -20.95 -1.87 2.87
CA ILE A 360 -20.76 -0.52 3.44
C ILE A 360 -19.55 -0.48 4.36
N SER A 361 -19.40 -1.47 5.24
CA SER A 361 -18.29 -1.50 6.21
C SER A 361 -16.94 -1.69 5.53
N TRP A 362 -16.89 -2.42 4.41
CA TRP A 362 -15.70 -2.56 3.58
C TRP A 362 -15.23 -1.23 3.01
N PHE A 363 -16.11 -0.48 2.34
CA PHE A 363 -15.76 0.85 1.81
C PHE A 363 -15.49 1.86 2.91
N ARG A 364 -16.23 1.80 4.03
CA ARG A 364 -15.95 2.63 5.21
C ARG A 364 -14.55 2.41 5.72
N ALA A 365 -14.14 1.17 5.92
CA ALA A 365 -12.81 0.88 6.43
C ALA A 365 -11.68 1.28 5.45
N ALA A 366 -11.96 1.30 4.14
CA ALA A 366 -11.01 1.75 3.12
C ALA A 366 -10.91 3.28 3.00
N LEU A 367 -12.04 4.00 3.10
CA LEU A 367 -12.11 5.43 2.76
C LEU A 367 -12.22 6.35 3.98
N GLN A 368 -12.52 5.83 5.18
CA GLN A 368 -12.80 6.68 6.34
C GLN A 368 -11.62 7.61 6.68
N GLY A 369 -10.37 7.15 6.60
CA GLY A 369 -9.21 7.99 6.91
C GLY A 369 -9.12 9.24 6.01
N MET A 370 -9.29 9.06 4.69
CA MET A 370 -9.26 10.18 3.74
C MET A 370 -10.49 11.09 3.86
N ILE A 371 -11.67 10.52 4.15
CA ILE A 371 -12.90 11.29 4.36
C ILE A 371 -12.79 12.15 5.63
N GLU A 372 -12.32 11.57 6.74
CA GLU A 372 -12.07 12.29 8.00
C GLU A 372 -11.11 13.46 7.80
N LYS A 373 -10.04 13.22 7.02
CA LYS A 373 -9.02 14.24 6.73
C LYS A 373 -9.59 15.42 5.93
N HIS A 374 -10.39 15.14 4.91
CA HIS A 374 -10.87 16.18 3.98
C HIS A 374 -12.13 16.90 4.49
N PHE A 375 -13.11 16.13 4.98
CA PHE A 375 -14.41 16.66 5.35
C PHE A 375 -14.56 16.92 6.84
N GLY A 376 -13.85 16.18 7.69
CA GLY A 376 -14.04 16.12 9.14
C GLY A 376 -14.63 14.77 9.57
N ALA A 377 -14.37 14.37 10.82
CA ALA A 377 -14.82 13.07 11.34
C ALA A 377 -16.32 13.02 11.63
N GLU A 378 -16.94 14.19 11.85
CA GLU A 378 -18.34 14.37 12.18
C GLU A 378 -19.31 13.92 11.07
N ILE A 379 -18.86 13.90 9.81
CA ILE A 379 -19.72 13.55 8.67
C ILE A 379 -19.71 12.06 8.34
N VAL A 380 -18.78 11.29 8.91
CA VAL A 380 -18.51 9.91 8.48
C VAL A 380 -19.72 9.01 8.72
N ASP A 381 -20.32 9.08 9.90
CA ASP A 381 -21.47 8.22 10.22
C ASP A 381 -22.65 8.51 9.30
N GLU A 382 -23.03 9.78 9.16
CA GLU A 382 -24.12 10.20 8.28
C GLU A 382 -23.87 9.84 6.80
N LEU A 383 -22.63 10.00 6.31
CA LEU A 383 -22.27 9.64 4.94
C LEU A 383 -22.48 8.15 4.68
N PHE A 384 -22.00 7.28 5.58
CA PHE A 384 -22.13 5.83 5.39
C PHE A 384 -23.55 5.30 5.65
N GLU A 385 -24.36 6.01 6.45
CA GLU A 385 -25.80 5.76 6.57
C GLU A 385 -26.54 6.10 5.27
N ARG A 386 -26.28 7.27 4.69
CA ARG A 386 -26.83 7.66 3.37
C ARG A 386 -26.40 6.71 2.26
N PHE A 387 -25.13 6.31 2.27
CA PHE A 387 -24.60 5.33 1.32
C PHE A 387 -25.32 3.98 1.46
N ALA A 388 -25.59 3.51 2.69
CA ALA A 388 -26.35 2.28 2.92
C ALA A 388 -27.76 2.33 2.29
N GLU A 389 -28.46 3.47 2.36
CA GLU A 389 -29.74 3.64 1.68
C GLU A 389 -29.61 3.64 0.15
N LYS A 390 -28.59 4.32 -0.41
CA LYS A 390 -28.32 4.29 -1.86
C LYS A 390 -28.02 2.88 -2.37
N VAL A 391 -27.24 2.09 -1.63
CA VAL A 391 -26.96 0.70 -2.04
C VAL A 391 -28.23 -0.16 -2.08
N LYS A 392 -29.21 0.09 -1.21
CA LYS A 392 -30.52 -0.61 -1.28
C LYS A 392 -31.33 -0.23 -2.52
N GLU A 393 -31.20 1.02 -3.00
CA GLU A 393 -31.82 1.48 -4.24
C GLU A 393 -31.13 0.89 -5.49
N PHE A 394 -29.82 0.62 -5.40
CA PHE A 394 -28.99 0.11 -6.51
C PHE A 394 -28.24 -1.19 -6.14
N PRO A 395 -28.95 -2.30 -5.87
CA PRO A 395 -28.34 -3.53 -5.35
C PRO A 395 -27.37 -4.22 -6.32
N ASP A 396 -27.47 -3.93 -7.63
CA ASP A 396 -26.62 -4.52 -8.68
C ASP A 396 -25.13 -4.24 -8.49
N ILE A 397 -24.74 -3.19 -7.75
CA ILE A 397 -23.34 -2.90 -7.42
C ILE A 397 -22.71 -3.96 -6.49
N MET A 398 -23.53 -4.76 -5.83
CA MET A 398 -23.10 -5.86 -4.97
C MET A 398 -23.23 -7.22 -5.66
N ASP A 399 -23.87 -7.28 -6.82
CA ASP A 399 -24.07 -8.51 -7.57
C ASP A 399 -22.76 -8.89 -8.28
N THR A 400 -22.04 -9.86 -7.70
CA THR A 400 -20.76 -10.32 -8.22
C THR A 400 -20.86 -10.97 -9.59
N ASP A 401 -22.04 -11.42 -10.03
CA ASP A 401 -22.23 -11.96 -11.38
C ASP A 401 -22.37 -10.85 -12.43
N LYS A 402 -22.82 -9.65 -12.03
CA LYS A 402 -22.95 -8.48 -12.90
C LYS A 402 -21.71 -7.58 -12.88
N LEU A 403 -20.97 -7.57 -11.77
CA LEU A 403 -19.81 -6.73 -11.57
C LEU A 403 -18.67 -7.14 -12.52
N LYS A 404 -18.20 -6.21 -13.36
CA LYS A 404 -17.00 -6.43 -14.21
C LYS A 404 -15.73 -6.15 -13.45
N LEU A 405 -15.55 -6.90 -12.39
CA LEU A 405 -14.35 -6.92 -11.58
C LEU A 405 -13.76 -8.31 -11.66
N ASP A 406 -12.49 -8.39 -12.05
CA ASP A 406 -11.69 -9.60 -11.96
C ASP A 406 -10.43 -9.29 -11.16
N VAL A 407 -9.67 -10.32 -10.83
CA VAL A 407 -8.38 -10.17 -10.15
C VAL A 407 -7.30 -10.68 -11.09
N LEU A 408 -6.34 -9.83 -11.41
CA LEU A 408 -5.19 -10.24 -12.20
C LEU A 408 -4.12 -10.78 -11.26
N PHE A 409 -3.77 -12.06 -11.42
CA PHE A 409 -2.61 -12.68 -10.78
C PHE A 409 -1.43 -12.66 -11.77
N VAL A 410 -0.28 -12.18 -11.32
CA VAL A 410 0.95 -12.12 -12.13
C VAL A 410 2.13 -12.60 -11.31
N LEU A 411 2.87 -13.57 -11.86
CA LEU A 411 4.21 -13.93 -11.40
C LEU A 411 5.23 -13.34 -12.37
N LEU A 412 6.09 -12.48 -11.84
CA LEU A 412 7.23 -11.92 -12.54
C LEU A 412 8.53 -12.47 -11.96
N ARG A 413 9.53 -12.66 -12.82
CA ARG A 413 10.90 -13.01 -12.41
C ARG A 413 11.85 -11.92 -12.85
N ARG A 414 12.74 -11.51 -11.95
CA ARG A 414 13.82 -10.55 -12.26
C ARG A 414 14.82 -11.21 -13.23
N LYS A 415 14.95 -10.64 -14.42
CA LYS A 415 15.97 -11.08 -15.39
C LYS A 415 17.36 -10.72 -14.93
N ASN A 416 18.33 -11.56 -15.27
CA ASN A 416 19.75 -11.24 -15.13
C ASN A 416 20.07 -10.08 -16.06
N LYS A 417 20.87 -9.11 -15.60
CA LYS A 417 21.43 -8.14 -16.55
C LYS A 417 22.31 -8.93 -17.54
N PRO A 418 22.21 -8.70 -18.86
CA PRO A 418 23.27 -9.16 -19.74
C PRO A 418 24.57 -8.58 -19.19
N ARG A 419 25.53 -9.46 -18.85
CA ARG A 419 26.87 -8.99 -18.48
C ARG A 419 27.40 -8.23 -19.69
N PRO A 420 27.87 -6.98 -19.52
CA PRO A 420 28.41 -6.19 -20.62
C PRO A 420 29.61 -6.87 -21.29
#